data_AF-A0A8T3QER0-F1
#
_entry.id   AF-A0A8T3QER0-F1
#
_cell.length_a   1.000
_cell.length_b   1.000
_cell.length_c   1.000
_cell.angle_alpha   90.00
_cell.angle_beta   90.00
_cell.angle_gamma   90.00
#
_symmetry.space_group_name_H-M   'P 1'
#
loop_
_entity.id
_entity.type
_entity.pdbx_description
1 polymer ?
#
loop_
_entity_poly.entity_id
_entity_poly.type
_entity_poly.pdbx_seq_one_letter_code
_entity_poly.pdbx_strand_id
1 'polypeptide(L)'
;MARAKSTARAVARRRNRAAQALPDSDTASAADPASPVAAGGRSRETPGASSTPGARLGIGTAFRQAFRPVDVRADLAALPAIALHSKALWLPLLLTIGTAVAVGITRGTDVITTFLYTYFVQTPAIGGVFIAGFLAPRASWLLGLIVGLVSAICYVVLGLSVAASLPGGAATPGIGDTIVAALLLSPVMGLFFASAAAWYRRFLQLSSPNRGRQAQTVRRGADGRTRGGSQTARR
;
A
#
# COMPACT_ATOMS: atom_id res chain seq x y z
N MET A 1 18.28 46.62 -32.48
CA MET A 1 17.38 45.45 -32.65
C MET A 1 17.57 44.48 -31.48
N ALA A 2 16.67 44.49 -30.47
CA ALA A 2 16.80 43.61 -29.30
C ALA A 2 15.46 43.38 -28.59
N ARG A 3 14.53 42.60 -29.18
CA ARG A 3 13.26 42.21 -28.51
C ARG A 3 12.62 40.92 -29.04
N ALA A 4 13.41 39.90 -29.36
CA ALA A 4 12.88 38.61 -29.83
C ALA A 4 13.09 37.44 -28.84
N LYS A 5 14.08 37.53 -27.95
CA LYS A 5 14.50 36.40 -27.10
C LYS A 5 13.66 36.23 -25.83
N SER A 6 13.03 37.30 -25.32
CA SER A 6 12.21 37.26 -24.10
C SER A 6 10.83 36.65 -24.34
N THR A 7 10.24 36.88 -25.51
CA THR A 7 8.94 36.34 -25.92
C THR A 7 9.01 34.84 -26.18
N ALA A 8 10.09 34.34 -26.81
CA ALA A 8 10.27 32.91 -27.05
C ALA A 8 10.28 32.06 -25.76
N ARG A 9 10.97 32.53 -24.70
CA ARG A 9 11.00 31.85 -23.40
C ARG A 9 9.64 31.89 -22.69
N ALA A 10 8.90 33.00 -22.82
CA ALA A 10 7.56 33.12 -22.25
C ALA A 10 6.54 32.21 -22.95
N VAL A 11 6.60 32.12 -24.29
CA VAL A 11 5.76 31.23 -25.11
C VAL A 11 6.07 29.77 -24.82
N ALA A 12 7.34 29.39 -24.67
CA ALA A 12 7.73 28.02 -24.29
C ALA A 12 7.17 27.61 -22.92
N ARG A 13 7.18 28.50 -21.92
CA ARG A 13 6.57 28.26 -20.60
C ARG A 13 5.05 28.16 -20.65
N ARG A 14 4.40 28.90 -21.57
CA ARG A 14 2.95 28.81 -21.79
C ARG A 14 2.58 27.49 -22.46
N ARG A 15 3.34 27.06 -23.47
CA ARG A 15 3.13 25.79 -24.18
C ARG A 15 3.37 24.56 -23.30
N ASN A 16 4.39 24.60 -22.44
CA ASN A 16 4.66 23.51 -21.49
C ASN A 16 3.55 23.40 -20.41
N ARG A 17 3.00 24.53 -19.94
CA ARG A 17 1.81 24.51 -19.06
C ARG A 17 0.57 23.97 -19.76
N ALA A 18 0.33 24.33 -21.02
CA ALA A 18 -0.79 23.80 -21.79
C ALA A 18 -0.66 22.29 -22.05
N ALA A 19 0.56 21.79 -22.29
CA ALA A 19 0.81 20.35 -22.47
C ALA A 19 0.65 19.54 -21.17
N GLN A 20 0.91 20.14 -20.00
CA GLN A 20 0.71 19.50 -18.70
C GLN A 20 -0.74 19.59 -18.18
N ALA A 21 -1.58 20.42 -18.80
CA ALA A 21 -3.00 20.57 -18.47
C ALA A 21 -3.90 19.56 -19.21
N LEU A 22 -3.34 18.66 -20.03
CA LEU A 22 -4.04 17.48 -20.52
C LEU A 22 -3.60 16.23 -19.75
N PRO A 23 -4.38 15.81 -18.74
CA PRO A 23 -4.58 14.42 -18.40
C PRO A 23 -6.02 13.99 -18.77
N ASP A 24 -6.12 12.95 -19.59
CA ASP A 24 -7.22 12.01 -19.79
C ASP A 24 -8.66 12.57 -19.83
N SER A 25 -9.12 12.81 -21.07
CA SER A 25 -10.54 12.80 -21.40
C SER A 25 -10.93 11.38 -21.82
N ASP A 26 -11.44 10.60 -20.87
CA ASP A 26 -12.35 9.49 -21.14
C ASP A 26 -13.34 9.39 -19.96
N THR A 27 -14.42 10.16 -20.07
CA THR A 27 -15.83 9.77 -19.81
C THR A 27 -16.73 11.00 -20.00
N ALA A 28 -17.34 11.10 -21.18
CA ALA A 28 -18.52 11.93 -21.48
C ALA A 28 -19.71 11.44 -20.61
N SER A 29 -20.44 12.29 -19.88
CA SER A 29 -21.44 13.30 -20.28
C SER A 29 -22.75 12.74 -20.86
N ALA A 30 -23.82 12.82 -20.07
CA ALA A 30 -25.23 13.07 -20.45
C ALA A 30 -26.06 13.20 -19.15
N ALA A 31 -27.01 14.10 -18.92
CA ALA A 31 -27.46 15.34 -19.55
C ALA A 31 -28.37 16.07 -18.53
N ASP A 32 -28.36 17.40 -18.55
CA ASP A 32 -29.24 18.41 -17.87
C ASP A 32 -30.67 18.41 -18.54
N PRO A 33 -31.70 19.27 -18.24
CA PRO A 33 -31.72 20.52 -17.45
C PRO A 33 -33.01 20.90 -16.67
N ALA A 34 -32.92 21.93 -15.82
CA ALA A 34 -33.92 23.02 -15.72
C ALA A 34 -33.40 24.22 -14.89
N SER A 35 -33.28 25.39 -15.52
CA SER A 35 -33.08 26.71 -14.89
C SER A 35 -34.43 27.34 -14.46
N PRO A 36 -34.46 28.35 -13.58
CA PRO A 36 -34.34 29.73 -14.08
C PRO A 36 -33.52 30.72 -13.22
N VAL A 37 -32.86 31.60 -13.99
CA VAL A 37 -32.40 33.00 -13.79
C VAL A 37 -32.75 33.73 -12.48
N ALA A 38 -31.74 34.32 -11.83
CA ALA A 38 -31.82 35.62 -11.17
C ALA A 38 -30.45 36.35 -11.19
N ALA A 39 -30.50 37.66 -11.39
CA ALA A 39 -29.40 38.51 -11.83
C ALA A 39 -28.52 39.08 -10.69
N GLY A 40 -27.30 39.48 -11.07
CA GLY A 40 -26.64 40.67 -10.50
C GLY A 40 -25.69 40.46 -9.32
N GLY A 41 -24.39 40.36 -9.61
CA GLY A 41 -23.34 40.52 -8.61
C GLY A 41 -21.96 40.27 -9.19
N ARG A 42 -21.27 41.32 -9.64
CA ARG A 42 -19.86 41.27 -10.05
C ARG A 42 -18.99 41.02 -8.82
N SER A 43 -18.88 39.75 -8.43
CA SER A 43 -17.88 39.30 -7.46
C SER A 43 -16.53 39.20 -8.16
N ARG A 44 -15.64 40.09 -7.75
CA ARG A 44 -14.21 40.11 -8.09
C ARG A 44 -13.63 38.75 -7.71
N GLU A 45 -13.41 37.91 -8.71
CA GLU A 45 -12.75 36.62 -8.57
C GLU A 45 -11.30 36.86 -8.11
N THR A 46 -11.06 36.61 -6.83
CA THR A 46 -9.71 36.52 -6.27
C THR A 46 -9.00 35.36 -6.98
N PRO A 47 -7.85 35.58 -7.65
CA PRO A 47 -7.13 34.51 -8.32
C PRO A 47 -6.81 33.40 -7.31
N GLY A 48 -7.30 32.20 -7.62
CA GLY A 48 -7.19 31.01 -6.79
C GLY A 48 -5.80 30.84 -6.21
N ALA A 49 -5.78 30.60 -4.90
CA ALA A 49 -4.60 30.29 -4.13
C ALA A 49 -3.77 29.24 -4.88
N SER A 50 -2.61 29.68 -5.36
CA SER A 50 -1.55 28.80 -5.82
C SER A 50 -1.28 27.78 -4.72
N SER A 51 -1.54 26.50 -4.98
CA SER A 51 -1.05 25.41 -4.15
C SER A 51 0.48 25.50 -4.13
N THR A 52 1.04 26.17 -3.12
CA THR A 52 2.49 26.29 -2.95
C THR A 52 3.06 24.88 -2.82
N PRO A 53 3.94 24.44 -3.75
CA PRO A 53 4.64 23.18 -3.60
C PRO A 53 5.51 23.28 -2.33
N GLY A 54 5.07 22.64 -1.24
CA GLY A 54 5.74 22.71 0.06
C GLY A 54 4.88 23.17 1.24
N ALA A 55 3.57 23.41 1.06
CA ALA A 55 2.68 23.57 2.21
C ALA A 55 2.74 22.31 3.08
N ARG A 56 3.19 22.47 4.32
CA ARG A 56 3.31 21.37 5.30
C ARG A 56 1.92 20.76 5.49
N LEU A 57 1.78 19.47 5.17
CA LEU A 57 0.57 18.76 5.54
C LEU A 57 0.49 18.72 7.07
N GLY A 58 -0.57 19.30 7.64
CA GLY A 58 -0.84 19.19 9.07
C GLY A 58 -1.07 17.73 9.45
N ILE A 59 -0.71 17.34 10.68
CA ILE A 59 -0.84 15.95 11.16
C ILE A 59 -2.28 15.44 10.99
N GLY A 60 -3.28 16.28 11.26
CA GLY A 60 -4.69 15.94 11.07
C GLY A 60 -5.09 15.74 9.60
N THR A 61 -4.50 16.51 8.67
CA THR A 61 -4.75 16.31 7.24
C THR A 61 -4.02 15.08 6.72
N ALA A 62 -2.82 14.78 7.22
CA ALA A 62 -2.07 13.56 6.91
C ALA A 62 -2.80 12.31 7.42
N PHE A 63 -3.39 12.37 8.62
CA PHE A 63 -4.22 11.31 9.19
C PHE A 63 -5.44 11.02 8.30
N ARG A 64 -6.22 12.06 7.94
CA ARG A 64 -7.38 11.89 7.05
C ARG A 64 -7.00 11.40 5.66
N GLN A 65 -5.90 11.90 5.09
CA GLN A 65 -5.40 11.45 3.78
C GLN A 65 -4.77 10.06 3.78
N ALA A 66 -4.42 9.52 4.95
CA ALA A 66 -3.97 8.13 5.06
C ALA A 66 -5.13 7.15 4.87
N PHE A 67 -6.38 7.55 5.12
CA PHE A 67 -7.56 6.78 4.75
C PHE A 67 -7.82 6.89 3.24
N ARG A 68 -7.88 5.73 2.57
CA ARG A 68 -8.27 5.62 1.16
C ARG A 68 -9.54 4.77 1.07
N PRO A 69 -10.50 5.11 0.20
CA PRO A 69 -11.59 4.20 -0.13
C PRO A 69 -11.03 2.86 -0.63
N VAL A 70 -11.66 1.78 -0.18
CA VAL A 70 -11.25 0.41 -0.53
C VAL A 70 -11.82 0.08 -1.91
N ASP A 71 -10.93 -0.13 -2.88
CA ASP A 71 -11.30 -0.48 -4.26
C ASP A 71 -11.27 -2.01 -4.44
N VAL A 72 -12.26 -2.72 -3.90
CA VAL A 72 -12.29 -4.21 -3.84
C VAL A 72 -12.03 -4.86 -5.21
N ARG A 73 -12.64 -4.34 -6.28
CA ARG A 73 -12.50 -4.90 -7.63
C ARG A 73 -11.09 -4.75 -8.19
N ALA A 74 -10.48 -3.57 -8.02
CA ALA A 74 -9.13 -3.30 -8.48
C ALA A 74 -8.09 -4.09 -7.67
N ASP A 75 -8.34 -4.27 -6.37
CA ASP A 75 -7.49 -5.05 -5.47
C ASP A 75 -7.51 -6.55 -5.81
N LEU A 76 -8.69 -7.12 -6.15
CA LEU A 76 -8.80 -8.51 -6.61
C LEU A 76 -8.14 -8.72 -7.97
N ALA A 77 -8.32 -7.79 -8.93
CA ALA A 77 -7.66 -7.86 -10.23
C ALA A 77 -6.13 -7.73 -10.14
N ALA A 78 -5.66 -7.01 -9.11
CA ALA A 78 -4.24 -6.82 -8.81
C ALA A 78 -3.54 -8.02 -8.16
N LEU A 79 -4.31 -8.90 -7.51
CA LEU A 79 -3.84 -10.04 -6.74
C LEU A 79 -2.88 -10.96 -7.51
N PRO A 80 -3.20 -11.46 -8.73
CA PRO A 80 -2.30 -12.37 -9.44
C PRO A 80 -0.93 -11.76 -9.73
N ALA A 81 -0.89 -10.47 -10.10
CA ALA A 81 0.38 -9.77 -10.32
C ALA A 81 1.20 -9.66 -9.03
N ILE A 82 0.54 -9.41 -7.89
CA ILE A 82 1.20 -9.33 -6.56
C ILE A 82 1.69 -10.72 -6.13
N ALA A 83 0.87 -11.75 -6.28
CA ALA A 83 1.21 -13.11 -5.91
C ALA A 83 2.41 -13.63 -6.71
N LEU A 84 2.52 -13.28 -7.99
CA LEU A 84 3.59 -13.77 -8.85
C LEU A 84 4.89 -12.97 -8.74
N HIS A 85 4.84 -11.66 -8.44
CA HIS A 85 6.01 -10.79 -8.56
C HIS A 85 6.38 -10.03 -7.28
N SER A 86 5.53 -10.05 -6.24
CA SER A 86 5.76 -9.26 -5.03
C SER A 86 6.22 -10.11 -3.86
N LYS A 87 7.32 -9.68 -3.25
CA LYS A 87 7.87 -10.21 -1.99
C LYS A 87 6.91 -9.99 -0.81
N ALA A 88 5.92 -9.11 -0.96
CA ALA A 88 4.94 -8.78 0.08
C ALA A 88 4.03 -9.94 0.49
N LEU A 89 3.79 -10.90 -0.42
CA LEU A 89 3.02 -12.10 -0.12
C LEU A 89 3.94 -13.26 0.26
N TRP A 90 4.99 -13.49 -0.53
CA TRP A 90 5.87 -14.64 -0.33
C TRP A 90 6.64 -14.60 0.99
N LEU A 91 7.13 -13.43 1.41
CA LEU A 91 7.92 -13.33 2.64
C LEU A 91 7.14 -13.80 3.89
N PRO A 92 5.96 -13.22 4.22
CA PRO A 92 5.20 -13.68 5.38
C PRO A 92 4.70 -15.13 5.22
N LEU A 93 4.34 -15.54 4.01
CA LEU A 93 3.82 -16.89 3.75
C LEU A 93 4.91 -17.97 3.94
N LEU A 94 6.12 -17.73 3.44
CA LEU A 94 7.25 -18.64 3.59
C LEU A 94 7.72 -18.68 5.05
N LEU A 95 7.64 -17.56 5.77
CA LEU A 95 7.96 -17.51 7.19
C LEU A 95 6.94 -18.28 8.03
N THR A 96 5.64 -18.15 7.76
CA THR A 96 4.58 -18.91 8.42
C THR A 96 4.69 -20.41 8.13
N ILE A 97 4.82 -20.80 6.87
CA ILE A 97 4.95 -22.22 6.49
C ILE A 97 6.25 -22.81 7.03
N GLY A 98 7.38 -22.11 6.88
CA GLY A 98 8.68 -22.54 7.39
C GLY A 98 8.68 -22.71 8.90
N THR A 99 8.01 -21.80 9.63
CA THR A 99 7.80 -21.94 11.08
C THR A 99 6.97 -23.18 11.39
N ALA A 100 5.87 -23.42 10.67
CA ALA A 100 5.04 -24.59 10.92
C ALA A 100 5.79 -25.91 10.69
N VAL A 101 6.61 -25.98 9.63
CA VAL A 101 7.48 -27.12 9.36
C VAL A 101 8.52 -27.30 10.47
N ALA A 102 9.17 -26.21 10.90
CA ALA A 102 10.15 -26.25 11.99
C ALA A 102 9.53 -26.75 13.30
N VAL A 103 8.31 -26.31 13.63
CA VAL A 103 7.55 -26.79 14.80
C VAL A 103 7.22 -28.28 14.64
N GLY A 104 6.79 -28.72 13.45
CA GLY A 104 6.51 -30.13 13.19
C GLY A 104 7.73 -31.04 13.41
N ILE A 105 8.93 -30.57 13.05
CA ILE A 105 10.19 -31.33 13.19
C ILE A 105 10.69 -31.32 14.64
N THR A 106 10.78 -30.13 15.25
CA THR A 106 11.34 -29.95 16.60
C THR A 106 10.33 -30.24 17.71
N ARG A 107 9.06 -30.42 17.36
CA ARG A 107 7.93 -30.49 18.31
C ARG A 107 7.81 -29.27 19.24
N GLY A 108 8.44 -28.14 18.89
CA GLY A 108 8.40 -26.92 19.68
C GLY A 108 9.19 -26.99 20.99
N THR A 109 10.21 -27.86 21.09
CA THR A 109 11.04 -27.95 22.29
C THR A 109 12.05 -26.80 22.41
N ASP A 110 12.43 -26.18 21.29
CA ASP A 110 13.41 -25.11 21.23
C ASP A 110 12.77 -23.73 21.37
N VAL A 111 13.40 -22.84 22.14
CA VAL A 111 12.91 -21.48 22.41
C VAL A 111 12.66 -20.69 21.12
N ILE A 112 13.53 -20.84 20.12
CA ILE A 112 13.41 -20.14 18.83
C ILE A 112 12.15 -20.58 18.10
N THR A 113 11.89 -21.88 18.04
CA THR A 113 10.74 -22.44 17.34
C THR A 113 9.44 -22.07 18.04
N THR A 114 9.42 -22.07 19.38
CA THR A 114 8.28 -21.60 20.17
C THR A 114 8.01 -20.11 19.96
N PHE A 115 9.07 -19.28 19.94
CA PHE A 115 8.93 -17.86 19.65
C PHE A 115 8.35 -17.61 18.26
N LEU A 116 8.89 -18.29 17.24
CA LEU A 116 8.40 -18.18 15.87
C LEU A 116 6.95 -18.64 15.76
N TYR A 117 6.59 -19.73 16.44
CA TYR A 117 5.22 -20.24 16.48
C TYR A 117 4.25 -19.20 17.03
N THR A 118 4.57 -18.57 18.18
CA THR A 118 3.73 -17.51 18.77
C THR A 118 3.51 -16.33 17.83
N TYR A 119 4.53 -15.95 17.05
CA TYR A 119 4.45 -14.77 16.18
C TYR A 119 3.87 -15.03 14.78
N PHE A 120 4.09 -16.21 14.21
CA PHE A 120 3.80 -16.47 12.79
C PHE A 120 2.74 -17.54 12.52
N VAL A 121 2.36 -18.32 13.53
CA VAL A 121 1.43 -19.45 13.38
C VAL A 121 0.28 -19.39 14.38
N GLN A 122 0.55 -19.10 15.65
CA GLN A 122 -0.47 -18.99 16.68
C GLN A 122 -1.44 -17.86 16.33
N THR A 123 -2.73 -18.17 16.32
CA THR A 123 -3.76 -17.21 15.91
C THR A 123 -4.03 -16.19 17.02
N PRO A 124 -4.02 -14.87 16.72
CA PRO A 124 -3.71 -14.25 15.42
C PRO A 124 -2.21 -14.16 15.14
N ALA A 125 -1.75 -14.50 13.93
CA ALA A 125 -0.33 -14.43 13.55
C ALA A 125 0.13 -13.00 13.28
N ILE A 126 0.39 -12.28 14.38
CA ILE A 126 0.75 -10.86 14.39
C ILE A 126 1.93 -10.60 13.45
N GLY A 127 3.02 -11.37 13.55
CA GLY A 127 4.22 -11.16 12.76
C GLY A 127 3.96 -11.23 11.25
N GLY A 128 3.31 -12.31 10.80
CA GLY A 128 3.03 -12.51 9.38
C GLY A 128 2.09 -11.45 8.80
N VAL A 129 1.02 -11.15 9.53
CA VAL A 129 0.00 -10.18 9.09
C VAL A 129 0.54 -8.75 9.04
N PHE A 130 1.35 -8.35 10.03
CA PHE A 130 1.96 -7.02 10.02
C PHE A 130 2.98 -6.86 8.89
N ILE A 131 3.82 -7.86 8.64
CA ILE A 131 4.76 -7.85 7.52
C ILE A 131 4.00 -7.73 6.19
N ALA A 132 2.94 -8.50 6.02
CA ALA A 132 2.08 -8.46 4.84
C ALA A 132 1.49 -7.06 4.62
N GLY A 133 0.90 -6.47 5.67
CA GLY A 133 0.31 -5.13 5.62
C GLY A 133 1.33 -4.02 5.34
N PHE A 134 2.52 -4.12 5.92
CA PHE A 134 3.56 -3.10 5.76
C PHE A 134 4.26 -3.16 4.40
N LEU A 135 4.41 -4.36 3.82
CA LEU A 135 5.11 -4.54 2.53
C LEU A 135 4.17 -4.40 1.32
N ALA A 136 2.86 -4.54 1.50
CA ALA A 136 1.84 -4.45 0.46
C ALA A 136 1.85 -3.09 -0.29
N PRO A 137 2.05 -3.04 -1.62
CA PRO A 137 1.92 -1.79 -2.39
C PRO A 137 0.46 -1.33 -2.51
N ARG A 138 -0.46 -2.31 -2.64
CA ARG A 138 -1.92 -2.19 -2.76
C ARG A 138 -2.58 -3.46 -2.17
N ALA A 139 -3.87 -3.44 -1.85
CA ALA A 139 -4.61 -4.58 -1.30
C ALA A 139 -4.07 -5.18 0.03
N SER A 140 -3.64 -4.34 0.98
CA SER A 140 -3.11 -4.84 2.27
C SER A 140 -4.11 -5.65 3.09
N TRP A 141 -5.40 -5.31 3.00
CA TRP A 141 -6.50 -6.04 3.64
C TRP A 141 -6.60 -7.49 3.15
N LEU A 142 -6.42 -7.69 1.84
CA LEU A 142 -6.46 -8.99 1.18
C LEU A 142 -5.23 -9.83 1.52
N LEU A 143 -4.05 -9.22 1.56
CA LEU A 143 -2.82 -9.90 1.97
C LEU A 143 -2.89 -10.31 3.45
N GLY A 144 -3.44 -9.46 4.32
CA GLY A 144 -3.69 -9.80 5.72
C GLY A 144 -4.66 -10.97 5.88
N LEU A 145 -5.75 -10.98 5.10
CA LEU A 145 -6.70 -12.09 5.07
C LEU A 145 -6.03 -13.40 4.63
N ILE A 146 -5.26 -13.37 3.53
CA ILE A 146 -4.57 -14.56 3.00
C ILE A 146 -3.57 -15.10 4.03
N VAL A 147 -2.74 -14.24 4.61
CA VAL A 147 -1.74 -14.67 5.60
C VAL A 147 -2.41 -15.17 6.88
N GLY A 148 -3.46 -14.49 7.35
CA GLY A 148 -4.24 -14.93 8.51
C GLY A 148 -4.91 -16.29 8.29
N LEU A 149 -5.41 -16.55 7.08
CA LEU A 149 -5.99 -17.83 6.70
C LEU A 149 -4.93 -18.94 6.62
N VAL A 150 -3.79 -18.69 5.95
CA VAL A 150 -2.69 -19.66 5.87
C VAL A 150 -2.17 -20.00 7.26
N SER A 151 -2.01 -19.01 8.13
CA SER A 151 -1.63 -19.24 9.52
C SER A 151 -2.65 -20.10 10.28
N ALA A 152 -3.95 -19.85 10.09
CA ALA A 152 -4.99 -20.66 10.73
C ALA A 152 -4.94 -22.12 10.24
N ILE A 153 -4.73 -22.33 8.94
CA ILE A 153 -4.54 -23.67 8.38
C ILE A 153 -3.31 -24.35 9.00
N CYS A 154 -2.17 -23.67 9.07
CA CYS A 154 -0.96 -24.22 9.72
C CYS A 154 -1.19 -24.55 11.20
N TYR A 155 -1.89 -23.68 11.94
CA TYR A 155 -2.24 -23.89 13.34
C TYR A 155 -3.13 -25.13 13.53
N VAL A 156 -4.17 -25.27 12.71
CA VAL A 156 -5.08 -26.43 12.74
C VAL A 156 -4.33 -27.72 12.39
N VAL A 157 -3.51 -27.72 11.34
CA VAL A 157 -2.73 -28.89 10.93
C VAL A 157 -1.78 -29.33 12.04
N LEU A 158 -1.08 -28.39 12.69
CA LEU A 158 -0.19 -28.72 13.80
C LEU A 158 -0.95 -29.24 15.01
N GLY A 159 -2.07 -28.61 15.37
CA GLY A 159 -2.92 -29.05 16.48
C GLY A 159 -3.42 -30.49 16.28
N LEU A 160 -3.91 -30.81 15.07
CA LEU A 160 -4.35 -32.15 14.70
C LEU A 160 -3.19 -33.16 14.68
N SER A 161 -2.02 -32.77 14.17
CA SER A 161 -0.85 -33.66 14.09
C SER A 161 -0.29 -34.02 15.47
N VAL A 162 -0.27 -33.06 16.40
CA VAL A 162 0.13 -33.29 17.78
C VAL A 162 -0.88 -34.20 18.48
N ALA A 163 -2.19 -33.90 18.37
CA ALA A 163 -3.25 -34.73 18.95
C ALA A 163 -3.20 -36.19 18.48
N ALA A 164 -2.90 -36.42 17.19
CA ALA A 164 -2.76 -37.76 16.62
C ALA A 164 -1.51 -38.52 17.08
N SER A 165 -0.50 -37.83 17.63
CA SER A 165 0.78 -38.42 18.05
C SER A 165 0.79 -38.89 19.52
N LEU A 166 -0.26 -38.61 20.30
CA LEU A 166 -0.38 -39.05 21.70
C LEU A 166 -0.94 -40.48 21.77
N PRO A 167 -0.27 -41.44 22.44
CA PRO A 167 -0.81 -42.78 22.65
C PRO A 167 -2.13 -42.71 23.42
N GLY A 168 -3.20 -43.24 22.84
CA GLY A 168 -4.55 -43.22 23.44
C GLY A 168 -5.48 -42.13 22.91
N GLY A 169 -5.02 -41.26 22.00
CA GLY A 169 -5.85 -40.45 21.09
C GLY A 169 -7.13 -39.86 21.69
N ALA A 170 -7.10 -39.39 22.94
CA ALA A 170 -8.25 -38.72 23.52
C ALA A 170 -8.42 -37.41 22.75
N ALA A 171 -9.48 -37.32 21.95
CA ALA A 171 -9.86 -36.08 21.29
C ALA A 171 -9.88 -34.99 22.36
N THR A 172 -9.03 -33.97 22.22
CA THR A 172 -9.05 -32.84 23.15
C THR A 172 -10.45 -32.23 23.05
N PRO A 173 -11.25 -32.22 24.14
CA PRO A 173 -12.61 -31.70 24.10
C PRO A 173 -12.57 -30.26 23.58
N GLY A 174 -13.38 -29.95 22.56
CA GLY A 174 -13.40 -28.61 21.97
C GLY A 174 -12.39 -28.32 20.86
N ILE A 175 -11.68 -29.33 20.31
CA ILE A 175 -10.86 -29.15 19.09
C ILE A 175 -11.70 -28.58 17.93
N GLY A 176 -12.93 -29.09 17.74
CA GLY A 176 -13.84 -28.58 16.70
C GLY A 176 -14.11 -27.09 16.86
N ASP A 177 -14.48 -26.65 18.06
CA ASP A 177 -14.73 -25.24 18.38
C ASP A 177 -13.48 -24.38 18.21
N THR A 178 -12.31 -24.91 18.60
CA THR A 178 -11.02 -24.24 18.43
C THR A 178 -10.65 -24.07 16.95
N ILE A 179 -10.89 -25.09 16.12
CA ILE A 179 -10.67 -25.04 14.66
C ILE A 179 -11.59 -23.99 14.04
N VAL A 180 -12.88 -24.02 14.37
CA VAL A 180 -13.88 -23.06 13.86
C VAL A 180 -13.51 -21.63 14.29
N ALA A 181 -13.16 -21.43 15.56
CA ALA A 181 -12.72 -20.14 16.07
C ALA A 181 -11.45 -19.65 15.37
N ALA A 182 -10.44 -20.51 15.19
CA ALA A 182 -9.19 -20.16 14.53
C ALA A 182 -9.41 -19.76 13.05
N LEU A 183 -10.20 -20.54 12.30
CA LEU A 183 -10.47 -20.31 10.89
C LEU A 183 -11.37 -19.09 10.64
N LEU A 184 -12.25 -18.73 11.56
CA LEU A 184 -13.09 -17.53 11.43
C LEU A 184 -12.39 -16.28 11.94
N LEU A 185 -11.78 -16.34 13.12
CA LEU A 185 -11.23 -15.16 13.77
C LEU A 185 -9.91 -14.73 13.12
N SER A 186 -9.06 -15.67 12.71
CA SER A 186 -7.72 -15.35 12.20
C SER A 186 -7.74 -14.57 10.87
N PRO A 187 -8.55 -14.92 9.85
CA PRO A 187 -8.61 -14.12 8.62
C PRO A 187 -9.20 -12.73 8.87
N VAL A 188 -10.19 -12.62 9.77
CA VAL A 188 -10.81 -11.33 10.13
C VAL A 188 -9.81 -10.42 10.83
N MET A 189 -9.09 -10.95 11.83
CA MET A 189 -8.01 -10.22 12.50
C MET A 189 -6.86 -9.91 11.54
N GLY A 190 -6.53 -10.84 10.65
CA GLY A 190 -5.55 -10.67 9.58
C GLY A 190 -5.86 -9.47 8.69
N LEU A 191 -7.10 -9.40 8.22
CA LEU A 191 -7.62 -8.29 7.42
C LEU A 191 -7.50 -6.97 8.17
N PHE A 192 -7.90 -6.93 9.44
CA PHE A 192 -7.89 -5.72 10.25
C PHE A 192 -6.47 -5.21 10.52
N PHE A 193 -5.56 -6.06 11.03
CA PHE A 193 -4.20 -5.65 11.38
C PHE A 193 -3.36 -5.27 10.17
N ALA A 194 -3.48 -5.97 9.04
CA ALA A 194 -2.76 -5.59 7.82
C ALA A 194 -3.25 -4.26 7.26
N SER A 195 -4.55 -3.97 7.38
CA SER A 195 -5.13 -2.68 7.01
C SER A 195 -4.59 -1.55 7.88
N ALA A 196 -4.52 -1.76 9.20
CA ALA A 196 -3.94 -0.81 10.14
C ALA A 196 -2.45 -0.56 9.87
N ALA A 197 -1.67 -1.61 9.55
CA ALA A 197 -0.25 -1.49 9.22
C ALA A 197 -0.01 -0.66 7.95
N ALA A 198 -0.81 -0.88 6.90
CA ALA A 198 -0.72 -0.09 5.67
C ALA A 198 -1.11 1.37 5.87
N TRP A 199 -2.14 1.61 6.69
CA TRP A 199 -2.54 2.94 7.11
C TRP A 199 -1.41 3.66 7.86
N TYR A 200 -0.81 3.01 8.87
CA TYR A 200 0.29 3.56 9.66
C TYR A 200 1.50 3.91 8.80
N ARG A 201 1.88 3.00 7.89
CA ARG A 201 2.94 3.26 6.91
C ARG A 201 2.65 4.54 6.14
N ARG A 202 1.45 4.70 5.56
CA ARG A 202 1.05 5.85 4.75
C ARG A 202 0.99 7.15 5.56
N PHE A 203 0.50 7.08 6.79
CA PHE A 203 0.52 8.19 7.72
C PHE A 203 1.95 8.69 7.96
N LEU A 204 2.91 7.78 8.20
CA LEU A 204 4.32 8.14 8.32
C LEU A 204 4.87 8.77 7.02
N GLN A 205 4.45 8.29 5.85
CA GLN A 205 4.90 8.87 4.58
C GLN A 205 4.43 10.31 4.40
N LEU A 206 3.17 10.59 4.74
CA LEU A 206 2.57 11.92 4.64
C LEU A 206 3.07 12.89 5.71
N SER A 207 3.42 12.35 6.89
CA SER A 207 3.96 13.13 8.01
C SER A 207 5.44 13.45 7.83
N SER A 208 6.16 12.72 6.97
CA SER A 208 7.58 12.94 6.70
C SER A 208 7.81 14.16 5.79
N PRO A 209 8.46 15.25 6.24
CA PRO A 209 8.66 16.46 5.46
C PRO A 209 9.58 16.28 4.23
N ASN A 210 10.38 15.21 4.23
CA ASN A 210 11.50 15.04 3.30
C ASN A 210 11.12 14.32 1.98
N ARG A 211 9.93 13.71 1.89
CA ARG A 211 9.51 12.97 0.68
C ARG A 211 9.14 13.88 -0.49
N GLY A 212 8.48 15.01 -0.22
CA GLY A 212 8.17 16.01 -1.25
C GLY A 212 9.43 16.58 -1.92
N ARG A 213 10.55 16.65 -1.16
CA ARG A 213 11.85 17.06 -1.69
C ARG A 213 12.47 15.98 -2.58
N GLN A 214 12.43 14.70 -2.18
CA GLN A 214 13.00 13.60 -2.99
C GLN A 214 12.32 13.45 -4.36
N ALA A 215 10.98 13.53 -4.43
CA ALA A 215 10.27 13.46 -5.71
C ALA A 215 10.62 14.64 -6.66
N GLN A 216 10.90 15.82 -6.10
CA GLN A 216 11.33 17.00 -6.85
C GLN A 216 12.78 16.89 -7.33
N THR A 217 13.67 16.27 -6.54
CA THR A 217 15.07 16.02 -6.92
C THR A 217 15.19 14.99 -8.04
N VAL A 218 14.42 13.90 -8.00
CA VAL A 218 14.40 12.89 -9.07
C VAL A 218 13.88 13.46 -10.39
N ARG A 219 12.84 14.31 -10.36
CA ARG A 219 12.36 15.03 -11.55
C ARG A 219 13.40 16.01 -12.10
N ARG A 220 14.14 16.74 -11.24
CA ARG A 220 15.24 17.60 -11.67
C ARG A 220 16.42 16.85 -12.29
N GLY A 221 16.68 15.61 -11.84
CA GLY A 221 17.73 14.76 -12.41
C GLY A 221 17.37 14.16 -13.77
N ALA A 222 16.10 13.81 -13.98
CA ALA A 222 15.60 13.27 -15.25
C ALA A 222 15.52 14.32 -16.37
N ASP A 223 15.27 15.58 -16.03
CA ASP A 223 15.27 16.72 -16.97
C ASP A 223 16.69 17.24 -17.31
N GLY A 224 17.74 16.59 -16.79
CA GLY A 224 19.15 16.95 -16.94
C GLY A 224 19.80 16.49 -18.25
N ARG A 225 19.09 16.44 -19.37
CA ARG A 225 19.71 16.11 -20.67
C ARG A 225 20.64 17.24 -21.13
N THR A 226 21.95 16.98 -20.94
CA THR A 226 23.07 17.39 -21.80
C THR A 226 23.17 18.87 -22.17
N ARG A 227 23.88 19.66 -21.34
CA ARG A 227 24.55 20.87 -21.83
C ARG A 227 25.83 20.46 -22.56
N GLY A 228 25.80 20.62 -23.89
CA GLY A 228 26.94 21.10 -24.68
C GLY A 228 27.91 20.03 -25.19
N GLY A 229 27.65 19.54 -26.40
CA GLY A 229 28.70 19.01 -27.25
C GLY A 229 29.61 20.09 -27.86
N SER A 230 30.66 19.59 -28.51
CA SER A 230 31.53 20.26 -29.49
C SER A 230 32.37 21.44 -29.01
N GLN A 231 33.59 21.15 -28.55
CA GLN A 231 34.72 22.07 -28.69
C GLN A 231 35.52 21.62 -29.92
N THR A 232 35.48 22.47 -30.94
CA THR A 232 36.00 22.33 -32.29
C THR A 232 37.52 22.14 -32.34
N ALA A 233 37.98 21.32 -33.28
CA ALA A 233 39.38 21.15 -33.67
C ALA A 233 40.04 22.45 -34.18
N ARG A 234 41.33 22.63 -33.86
CA ARG A 234 42.34 23.27 -34.73
C ARG A 234 43.75 23.08 -34.13
N ARG A 235 44.54 22.21 -34.74
CA ARG A 235 45.94 22.44 -35.10
C ARG A 235 46.22 21.70 -36.40
#